data_AF-A0A3M1VWA0-F1
#
_entry.id   AF-A0A3M1VWA0-F1
#
_cell.length_a   1.000
_cell.length_b   1.000
_cell.length_c   1.000
_cell.angle_alpha   90.00
_cell.angle_beta   90.00
_cell.angle_gamma   90.00
#
_symmetry.space_group_name_H-M   'P 1'
#
loop_
_entity.id
_entity.type
_entity.pdbx_description
1 polymer ?
#
loop_
_entity_poly.entity_id
_entity_poly.type
_entity_poly.pdbx_seq_one_letter_code
_entity_poly.pdbx_strand_id
1 'polypeptide(L)'
;MYTLLFDTGGTALVALMLVCLYMVVITKSPRLILLAGIIPAAVANFYCYSSHVNMHNSIVYRIMLSGVPPENPLLAGVPLSYAWLHHFIVALMSKTLSVPPYLAFGLLNIMALAVAASALYSCAGFISDQKDVRVNAVILALIGMSPFLRGPGRRIFKGLSGLDLDQRAYPIIKFISVNSNSLGLMFFALMLLALLSIFLRQQSKYVSVAVLFISLLGVALFYPLLILAAFSVPVAVSLYAAFKLPKKRREAFFTVPVATGMAGFLSLPYLLTLASGRSGASGFFHLSFSAEHLFRNGLNLVMVLIVPVFIVIMTWPDQKSFCEQKTRAVIALSALTPMLLFLFIRQPDFTEYKYLAAGFFGAGMIMAPAFTALKKNKAVFYALLFIFLFPFSSYFIIKGVRGWNIADPYTIKGRWLEPVDTEEARLYRWIRENTTADAVFCDSYLTVPVFSGRVLFIGTDLRRKKGLLNEKRDGWYLTAERLLKTNFAGDPGIIKTREKIASKLLNSSTVRLGEADLDIVRSLKRPFYLVERDSVRSNRVVPEGFKKVYDSKKIRVFQLTQNSKL
;
A
#
# COMPACT_ATOMS: atom_id res chain seq x y z
N MET A 1 5.10 2.59 31.62
CA MET A 1 4.01 3.51 32.05
C MET A 1 4.13 4.89 31.41
N TYR A 2 5.31 5.54 31.44
CA TYR A 2 5.56 6.86 30.82
C TYR A 2 5.25 6.98 29.31
N THR A 3 5.50 5.94 28.51
CA THR A 3 5.18 5.92 27.07
C THR A 3 3.68 5.90 26.77
N LEU A 4 2.87 5.41 27.72
CA LEU A 4 1.41 5.27 27.57
C LEU A 4 0.70 6.61 27.84
N LEU A 5 1.13 7.34 28.87
CA LEU A 5 0.58 8.66 29.25
C LEU A 5 0.87 9.74 28.20
N PHE A 6 2.08 9.76 27.63
CA PHE A 6 2.40 10.67 26.51
C PHE A 6 1.69 10.28 25.20
N ASP A 7 1.36 9.00 25.00
CA ASP A 7 0.62 8.54 23.82
C ASP A 7 -0.83 9.01 23.85
N THR A 8 -1.49 8.88 25.00
CA THR A 8 -2.90 9.22 25.15
C THR A 8 -3.11 10.74 25.20
N GLY A 9 -2.27 11.48 25.95
CA GLY A 9 -2.37 12.94 26.06
C GLY A 9 -2.16 13.67 24.74
N GLY A 10 -1.08 13.33 24.01
CA GLY A 10 -0.85 13.90 22.68
C GLY A 10 -1.97 13.54 21.70
N THR A 11 -2.44 12.29 21.72
CA THR A 11 -3.52 11.81 20.82
C THR A 11 -4.83 12.53 21.05
N ALA A 12 -5.15 12.78 22.32
CA ALA A 12 -6.31 13.57 22.68
C ALA A 12 -6.21 15.01 22.15
N LEU A 13 -5.03 15.65 22.27
CA LEU A 13 -4.81 17.01 21.78
C LEU A 13 -4.97 17.12 20.26
N VAL A 14 -4.36 16.23 19.48
CA VAL A 14 -4.50 16.26 18.01
C VAL A 14 -5.93 15.93 17.58
N ALA A 15 -6.58 14.95 18.22
CA ALA A 15 -7.99 14.66 17.94
C ALA A 15 -8.89 15.87 18.25
N LEU A 16 -8.62 16.56 19.36
CA LEU A 16 -9.32 17.80 19.72
C LEU A 16 -9.07 18.90 18.69
N MET A 17 -7.83 19.10 18.25
CA MET A 17 -7.49 20.05 17.18
C MET A 17 -8.22 19.72 15.87
N LEU A 18 -8.31 18.44 15.48
CA LEU A 18 -9.06 18.02 14.29
C LEU A 18 -10.56 18.26 14.44
N VAL A 19 -11.14 18.06 15.63
CA VAL A 19 -12.53 18.40 15.92
C VAL A 19 -12.77 19.91 15.87
N CYS A 20 -11.90 20.72 16.49
CA CYS A 20 -11.97 22.18 16.43
C CYS A 20 -11.84 22.69 14.99
N LEU A 21 -10.88 22.15 14.24
CA LEU A 21 -10.71 22.44 12.82
C LEU A 21 -11.98 22.07 12.07
N TYR A 22 -12.52 20.86 12.26
CA TYR A 22 -13.79 20.44 11.67
C TYR A 22 -14.95 21.41 11.99
N MET A 23 -15.05 21.91 13.22
CA MET A 23 -16.06 22.92 13.60
C MET A 23 -15.91 24.23 12.81
N VAL A 24 -14.69 24.76 12.71
CA VAL A 24 -14.39 25.97 11.92
C VAL A 24 -14.64 25.75 10.42
N VAL A 25 -14.35 24.53 9.97
CA VAL A 25 -14.36 24.16 8.57
C VAL A 25 -15.78 23.90 8.05
N ILE A 26 -16.62 23.15 8.78
CA ILE A 26 -18.02 22.93 8.38
C ILE A 26 -18.79 24.24 8.36
N THR A 27 -18.51 25.14 9.30
CA THR A 27 -19.21 26.42 9.41
C THR A 27 -18.85 27.38 8.27
N LYS A 28 -17.67 27.25 7.66
CA LYS A 28 -17.20 28.18 6.62
C LYS A 28 -17.09 27.58 5.22
N SER A 29 -16.59 26.36 5.04
CA SER A 29 -16.52 25.70 3.73
C SER A 29 -16.13 24.21 3.79
N PRO A 30 -16.91 23.29 3.18
CA PRO A 30 -16.54 21.87 3.08
C PRO A 30 -15.21 21.63 2.32
N ARG A 31 -14.73 22.60 1.53
CA ARG A 31 -13.41 22.56 0.87
C ARG A 31 -12.24 22.59 1.86
N LEU A 32 -12.45 23.10 3.08
CA LEU A 32 -11.40 23.13 4.10
C LEU A 32 -11.25 21.77 4.83
N ILE A 33 -12.18 20.81 4.66
CA ILE A 33 -12.05 19.43 5.21
C ILE A 33 -11.02 18.64 4.43
N LEU A 34 -11.02 18.86 3.11
CA LEU A 34 -9.96 18.42 2.23
C LEU A 34 -8.62 18.91 2.76
N LEU A 35 -8.48 20.20 3.11
CA LEU A 35 -7.23 20.73 3.70
C LEU A 35 -6.90 20.12 5.07
N ALA A 36 -7.90 19.92 5.94
CA ALA A 36 -7.74 19.32 7.27
C ALA A 36 -7.25 17.86 7.23
N GLY A 37 -7.65 17.09 6.21
CA GLY A 37 -7.15 15.73 5.97
C GLY A 37 -5.85 15.70 5.16
N ILE A 38 -5.72 16.60 4.16
CA ILE A 38 -4.58 16.69 3.26
C ILE A 38 -3.34 17.20 3.98
N ILE A 39 -3.43 18.18 4.88
CA ILE A 39 -2.24 18.75 5.55
C ILE A 39 -1.56 17.70 6.45
N PRO A 40 -2.25 17.01 7.38
CA PRO A 40 -1.64 15.93 8.15
C PRO A 40 -1.15 14.78 7.26
N ALA A 41 -1.89 14.47 6.19
CA ALA A 41 -1.49 13.47 5.21
C ALA A 41 -0.21 13.86 4.46
N ALA A 42 -0.09 15.13 4.08
CA ALA A 42 1.07 15.69 3.43
C ALA A 42 2.27 15.61 4.36
N VAL A 43 2.15 16.15 5.58
CA VAL A 43 3.20 16.09 6.61
C VAL A 43 3.65 14.64 6.84
N ALA A 44 2.73 13.69 6.98
CA ALA A 44 3.08 12.29 7.18
C ALA A 44 3.81 11.64 5.98
N ASN A 45 3.48 12.04 4.75
CA ASN A 45 4.13 11.54 3.53
C ASN A 45 5.56 12.10 3.35
N PHE A 46 5.83 13.33 3.78
CA PHE A 46 7.13 14.02 3.56
C PHE A 46 8.29 13.44 4.37
N TYR A 47 8.05 12.61 5.38
CA TYR A 47 9.08 12.04 6.25
C TYR A 47 9.38 10.55 6.00
N CYS A 48 8.96 9.97 4.86
CA CYS A 48 9.30 8.59 4.48
C CYS A 48 8.91 7.55 5.55
N TYR A 49 7.75 7.72 6.13
CA TYR A 49 7.24 6.84 7.17
C TYR A 49 6.44 5.70 6.55
N SER A 50 7.07 4.79 5.81
CA SER A 50 6.43 3.54 5.40
C SER A 50 7.32 2.36 5.74
N SER A 51 6.70 1.32 6.30
CA SER A 51 7.37 0.07 6.64
C SER A 51 7.97 -0.62 5.39
N HIS A 52 7.50 -0.27 4.19
CA HIS A 52 7.94 -0.84 2.91
C HIS A 52 8.63 0.17 1.98
N VAL A 53 9.00 1.35 2.47
CA VAL A 53 9.53 2.42 1.61
C VAL A 53 10.76 2.02 0.80
N ASN A 54 11.69 1.25 1.38
CA ASN A 54 12.90 0.80 0.71
C ASN A 54 12.60 -0.22 -0.39
N MET A 55 11.62 -1.10 -0.15
CA MET A 55 11.09 -1.98 -1.20
C MET A 55 10.55 -1.18 -2.38
N HIS A 56 9.72 -0.17 -2.14
CA HIS A 56 9.17 0.65 -3.22
C HIS A 56 10.23 1.49 -3.93
N ASN A 57 11.16 2.11 -3.19
CA ASN A 57 12.24 2.92 -3.77
C ASN A 57 13.17 2.08 -4.66
N SER A 58 13.53 0.86 -4.25
CA SER A 58 14.37 -0.02 -5.05
C SER A 58 13.77 -0.35 -6.43
N ILE A 59 12.46 -0.57 -6.48
CA ILE A 59 11.74 -0.80 -7.74
C ILE A 59 11.75 0.48 -8.60
N VAL A 60 11.50 1.66 -8.00
CA VAL A 60 11.52 2.93 -8.74
C VAL A 60 12.91 3.20 -9.33
N TYR A 61 13.97 3.05 -8.53
CA TYR A 61 15.33 3.24 -9.03
C TYR A 61 15.69 2.25 -10.13
N ARG A 62 15.21 1.01 -10.04
CA ARG A 62 15.40 0.04 -11.12
C ARG A 62 14.73 0.50 -12.41
N ILE A 63 13.47 0.95 -12.35
CA ILE A 63 12.77 1.49 -13.52
C ILE A 63 13.52 2.69 -14.12
N MET A 64 14.02 3.60 -13.27
CA MET A 64 14.77 4.77 -13.73
C MET A 64 16.06 4.41 -14.47
N LEU A 65 16.69 3.30 -14.11
CA LEU A 65 17.99 2.88 -14.63
C LEU A 65 17.89 1.88 -15.79
N SER A 66 16.85 1.04 -15.84
CA SER A 66 16.73 -0.02 -16.85
C SER A 66 15.40 -0.07 -17.60
N GLY A 67 14.46 0.84 -17.33
CA GLY A 67 13.17 0.88 -18.00
C GLY A 67 12.14 -0.15 -17.50
N VAL A 68 11.19 -0.47 -18.37
CA VAL A 68 10.03 -1.33 -18.09
C VAL A 68 9.95 -2.49 -19.10
N PRO A 69 9.49 -3.69 -18.69
CA PRO A 69 9.20 -4.08 -17.31
C PRO A 69 10.49 -4.14 -16.47
N PRO A 70 10.44 -3.76 -15.18
CA PRO A 70 11.64 -3.79 -14.34
C PRO A 70 12.03 -5.21 -13.96
N GLU A 71 13.33 -5.44 -13.79
CA GLU A 71 13.82 -6.65 -13.11
C GLU A 71 13.61 -6.54 -11.60
N ASN A 72 13.63 -7.69 -10.92
CA ASN A 72 13.56 -7.78 -9.48
C ASN A 72 14.85 -7.19 -8.85
N PRO A 73 14.76 -6.11 -8.04
CA PRO A 73 15.94 -5.49 -7.45
C PRO A 73 16.68 -6.41 -6.46
N LEU A 74 16.01 -7.43 -5.94
CA LEU A 74 16.55 -8.42 -5.02
C LEU A 74 16.93 -9.74 -5.70
N LEU A 75 16.80 -9.87 -7.03
CA LEU A 75 17.12 -11.11 -7.73
C LEU A 75 17.48 -10.82 -9.20
N ALA A 76 18.77 -10.60 -9.47
CA ALA A 76 19.27 -10.18 -10.78
C ALA A 76 18.82 -11.08 -11.94
N GLY A 77 18.40 -10.49 -13.06
CA GLY A 77 18.01 -11.23 -14.26
C GLY A 77 16.64 -11.93 -14.17
N VAL A 78 15.87 -11.71 -13.10
CA VAL A 78 14.50 -12.21 -12.97
C VAL A 78 13.52 -11.03 -13.10
N PRO A 79 12.47 -11.11 -13.95
CA PRO A 79 11.44 -10.08 -14.02
C PRO A 79 10.75 -9.85 -12.67
N LEU A 80 10.28 -8.63 -12.41
CA LEU A 80 9.57 -8.31 -11.17
C LEU A 80 8.09 -8.74 -11.23
N SER A 81 7.71 -9.80 -10.51
CA SER A 81 6.30 -10.23 -10.38
C SER A 81 5.51 -9.47 -9.29
N TYR A 82 5.70 -8.15 -9.24
CA TYR A 82 5.02 -7.20 -8.35
C TYR A 82 4.40 -6.06 -9.17
N ALA A 83 3.24 -5.54 -8.75
CA ALA A 83 2.57 -4.45 -9.46
C ALA A 83 3.44 -3.18 -9.51
N TRP A 84 4.03 -2.91 -10.68
CA TRP A 84 5.08 -1.90 -10.88
C TRP A 84 4.63 -0.66 -11.66
N LEU A 85 3.42 -0.63 -12.22
CA LEU A 85 2.98 0.52 -13.03
C LEU A 85 2.88 1.83 -12.24
N HIS A 86 2.49 1.77 -10.96
CA HIS A 86 2.54 2.95 -10.10
C HIS A 86 3.98 3.44 -9.89
N HIS A 87 4.93 2.53 -9.69
CA HIS A 87 6.35 2.86 -9.58
C HIS A 87 6.89 3.47 -10.86
N PHE A 88 6.36 3.09 -12.02
CA PHE A 88 6.72 3.73 -13.29
C PHE A 88 6.30 5.21 -13.32
N ILE A 89 5.08 5.54 -12.89
CA ILE A 89 4.65 6.94 -12.77
C ILE A 89 5.53 7.70 -11.76
N VAL A 90 5.83 7.07 -10.62
CA VAL A 90 6.72 7.66 -9.60
C VAL A 90 8.13 7.86 -10.17
N ALA A 91 8.65 6.93 -10.96
CA ALA A 91 9.96 7.05 -11.63
C ALA A 91 9.98 8.24 -12.59
N LEU A 92 8.92 8.41 -13.38
CA LEU A 92 8.77 9.56 -14.27
C LEU A 92 8.73 10.87 -13.48
N MET A 93 7.91 10.96 -12.44
CA MET A 93 7.83 12.16 -11.59
C MET A 93 9.15 12.47 -10.86
N SER A 94 9.80 11.45 -10.31
CA SER A 94 11.11 11.56 -9.66
C SER A 94 12.17 12.07 -10.64
N LYS A 95 12.17 11.57 -11.88
CA LYS A 95 13.08 12.01 -12.94
C LYS A 95 12.78 13.44 -13.41
N THR A 96 11.52 13.79 -13.61
CA THR A 96 11.10 15.11 -14.13
C THR A 96 11.21 16.22 -13.10
N LEU A 97 10.86 15.95 -11.84
CA LEU A 97 10.88 16.94 -10.75
C LEU A 97 12.21 16.94 -9.98
N SER A 98 13.13 16.01 -10.29
CA SER A 98 14.38 15.79 -9.56
C SER A 98 14.21 15.61 -8.03
N VAL A 99 13.09 15.04 -7.60
CA VAL A 99 12.80 14.71 -6.19
C VAL A 99 13.01 13.22 -5.92
N PRO A 100 13.34 12.79 -4.69
CA PRO A 100 13.47 11.37 -4.38
C PRO A 100 12.12 10.63 -4.53
N PRO A 101 12.14 9.32 -4.87
CA PRO A 101 10.93 8.55 -5.14
C PRO A 101 9.85 8.63 -4.07
N TYR A 102 10.21 8.59 -2.78
CA TYR A 102 9.23 8.62 -1.70
C TYR A 102 8.45 9.96 -1.64
N LEU A 103 9.05 11.07 -2.06
CA LEU A 103 8.34 12.35 -2.18
C LEU A 103 7.38 12.34 -3.36
N ALA A 104 7.78 11.77 -4.50
CA ALA A 104 6.89 11.60 -5.64
C ALA A 104 5.69 10.69 -5.29
N PHE A 105 5.90 9.60 -4.54
CA PHE A 105 4.81 8.82 -3.95
C PHE A 105 3.91 9.67 -3.05
N GLY A 106 4.50 10.50 -2.18
CA GLY A 106 3.75 11.39 -1.30
C GLY A 106 2.83 12.36 -2.07
N LEU A 107 3.36 13.00 -3.11
CA LEU A 107 2.59 13.89 -3.98
C LEU A 107 1.44 13.17 -4.69
N LEU A 108 1.71 12.00 -5.30
CA LEU A 108 0.68 11.17 -5.93
C LEU A 108 -0.39 10.73 -4.95
N ASN A 109 0.00 10.34 -3.74
CA ASN A 109 -0.93 9.91 -2.72
C ASN A 109 -1.86 11.04 -2.25
N ILE A 110 -1.34 12.27 -2.12
CA ILE A 110 -2.13 13.46 -1.78
C ILE A 110 -3.12 13.78 -2.89
N MET A 111 -2.68 13.75 -4.15
CA MET A 111 -3.56 13.94 -5.30
C MET A 111 -4.65 12.87 -5.35
N ALA A 112 -4.27 11.61 -5.13
CA ALA A 112 -5.20 10.49 -5.08
C ALA A 112 -6.24 10.64 -3.96
N LEU A 113 -5.82 11.12 -2.78
CA LEU A 113 -6.72 11.41 -1.66
C LEU A 113 -7.71 12.52 -2.01
N ALA A 114 -7.24 13.61 -2.63
CA ALA A 114 -8.09 14.73 -3.03
C ALA A 114 -9.17 14.30 -4.04
N VAL A 115 -8.77 13.51 -5.04
CA VAL A 115 -9.70 12.95 -6.04
C VAL A 115 -10.67 11.97 -5.40
N ALA A 116 -10.18 11.04 -4.55
CA ALA A 116 -11.04 10.08 -3.85
C ALA A 116 -12.07 10.79 -2.96
N ALA A 117 -11.65 11.76 -2.15
CA ALA A 117 -12.53 12.56 -1.30
C ALA A 117 -13.58 13.33 -2.12
N SER A 118 -13.18 13.92 -3.25
CA SER A 118 -14.09 14.63 -4.15
C SER A 118 -15.12 13.70 -4.81
N ALA A 119 -14.68 12.50 -5.21
CA ALA A 119 -15.56 11.48 -5.77
C ALA A 119 -16.56 11.00 -4.71
N LEU A 120 -16.11 10.69 -3.50
CA LEU A 120 -16.96 10.26 -2.38
C LEU A 120 -17.96 11.35 -1.96
N TYR A 121 -17.54 12.62 -1.94
CA TYR A 121 -18.43 13.76 -1.68
C TYR A 121 -19.53 13.85 -2.75
N SER A 122 -19.16 13.62 -4.02
CA SER A 122 -20.10 13.61 -5.14
C SER A 122 -21.05 12.41 -5.08
N CYS A 123 -20.57 11.22 -4.70
CA CYS A 123 -21.40 10.03 -4.45
C CYS A 123 -22.42 10.30 -3.34
N ALA A 124 -22.02 10.96 -2.25
CA ALA A 124 -22.92 11.31 -1.16
C ALA A 124 -24.01 12.31 -1.59
N GLY A 125 -23.80 13.06 -2.68
CA GLY A 125 -24.83 13.90 -3.29
C GLY A 125 -25.99 13.15 -3.93
N PHE A 126 -25.84 11.85 -4.19
CA PHE A 126 -26.96 10.99 -4.59
C PHE A 126 -27.85 10.61 -3.40
N ILE A 127 -27.31 10.69 -2.18
CA ILE A 127 -28.05 10.47 -0.95
C ILE A 127 -28.74 11.77 -0.56
N SER A 128 -27.99 12.83 -0.30
CA SER A 128 -28.56 14.07 0.21
C SER A 128 -27.86 15.32 -0.36
N ASP A 129 -28.63 16.38 -0.56
CA ASP A 129 -28.12 17.72 -0.90
C ASP A 129 -27.54 18.48 0.30
N GLN A 130 -27.79 18.00 1.51
CA GLN A 130 -27.25 18.60 2.71
C GLN A 130 -25.72 18.44 2.74
N LYS A 131 -25.02 19.58 2.79
CA LYS A 131 -23.55 19.64 2.81
C LYS A 131 -22.96 18.79 3.94
N ASP A 132 -23.61 18.81 5.11
CA ASP A 132 -23.18 18.07 6.30
C ASP A 132 -23.18 16.55 6.09
N VAL A 133 -24.22 16.01 5.45
CA VAL A 133 -24.30 14.58 5.13
C VAL A 133 -23.16 14.19 4.19
N ARG A 134 -22.91 15.00 3.16
CA ARG A 134 -21.83 14.73 2.18
C ARG A 134 -20.46 14.76 2.83
N VAL A 135 -20.22 15.72 3.72
CA VAL A 135 -19.00 15.81 4.51
C VAL A 135 -18.81 14.59 5.40
N ASN A 136 -19.84 14.23 6.16
CA ASN A 136 -19.78 13.10 7.08
C ASN A 136 -19.54 11.79 6.32
N ALA A 137 -20.12 11.62 5.13
CA ALA A 137 -19.86 10.47 4.27
C ALA A 137 -18.37 10.33 3.93
N VAL A 138 -17.71 11.43 3.54
CA VAL A 138 -16.26 11.41 3.23
C VAL A 138 -15.43 11.04 4.45
N ILE A 139 -15.72 11.66 5.61
CA ILE A 139 -14.99 11.38 6.85
C ILE A 139 -15.13 9.92 7.25
N LEU A 140 -16.36 9.40 7.27
CA LEU A 140 -16.63 8.02 7.67
C LEU A 140 -16.06 7.02 6.67
N ALA A 141 -16.13 7.32 5.37
CA ALA A 141 -15.56 6.49 4.31
C ALA A 141 -14.03 6.42 4.35
N LEU A 142 -13.33 7.53 4.63
CA LEU A 142 -11.87 7.58 4.58
C LEU A 142 -11.21 7.30 5.93
N ILE A 143 -11.72 7.90 7.01
CA ILE A 143 -11.11 7.85 8.35
C ILE A 143 -11.59 6.62 9.12
N GLY A 144 -12.66 5.97 8.66
CA GLY A 144 -13.13 4.70 9.17
C GLY A 144 -14.27 4.85 10.16
N MET A 145 -14.98 3.73 10.34
CA MET A 145 -16.28 3.68 11.03
C MET A 145 -16.20 3.07 12.43
N SER A 146 -15.00 2.82 12.97
CA SER A 146 -14.85 2.15 14.27
C SER A 146 -13.66 2.68 15.06
N PRO A 147 -13.85 2.94 16.38
CA PRO A 147 -12.75 3.29 17.27
C PRO A 147 -11.88 2.09 17.67
N PHE A 148 -12.33 0.86 17.39
CA PHE A 148 -11.69 -0.36 17.90
C PHE A 148 -10.58 -0.90 17.00
N LEU A 149 -10.50 -0.45 15.75
CA LEU A 149 -9.50 -0.98 14.83
C LEU A 149 -8.08 -0.45 15.12
N ARG A 150 -7.91 0.73 15.73
CA ARG A 150 -6.57 1.30 16.01
C ARG A 150 -6.58 2.22 17.22
N GLY A 151 -5.38 2.59 17.68
CA GLY A 151 -5.20 3.52 18.79
C GLY A 151 -5.59 2.87 20.14
N PRO A 152 -5.91 3.69 21.15
CA PRO A 152 -6.28 3.19 22.48
C PRO A 152 -7.54 2.33 22.49
N GLY A 153 -8.52 2.58 21.60
CA GLY A 153 -9.71 1.72 21.48
C GLY A 153 -9.36 0.26 21.16
N ARG A 154 -8.41 0.04 20.24
CA ARG A 154 -7.86 -1.31 20.00
C ARG A 154 -7.15 -1.89 21.21
N ARG A 155 -6.34 -1.08 21.92
CA ARG A 155 -5.59 -1.56 23.10
C ARG A 155 -6.55 -2.00 24.21
N ILE A 156 -7.59 -1.22 24.47
CA ILE A 156 -8.65 -1.54 25.42
C ILE A 156 -9.37 -2.82 24.98
N PHE A 157 -9.82 -2.90 23.73
CA PHE A 157 -10.50 -4.09 23.22
C PHE A 157 -9.62 -5.34 23.34
N LYS A 158 -8.35 -5.26 22.93
CA LYS A 158 -7.40 -6.37 23.05
C LYS A 158 -7.15 -6.75 24.50
N GLY A 159 -7.06 -5.78 25.41
CA GLY A 159 -6.88 -6.04 26.84
C GLY A 159 -8.08 -6.73 27.49
N LEU A 160 -9.30 -6.35 27.08
CA LEU A 160 -10.54 -6.92 27.63
C LEU A 160 -10.91 -8.28 27.03
N SER A 161 -10.75 -8.42 25.71
CA SER A 161 -11.19 -9.64 24.99
C SER A 161 -10.07 -10.65 24.75
N GLY A 162 -8.81 -10.24 24.84
CA GLY A 162 -7.66 -11.03 24.36
C GLY A 162 -7.53 -11.08 22.82
N LEU A 163 -8.51 -10.56 22.08
CA LEU A 163 -8.59 -10.68 20.62
C LEU A 163 -7.89 -9.52 19.91
N ASP A 164 -7.21 -9.82 18.81
CA ASP A 164 -6.50 -8.82 18.02
C ASP A 164 -7.22 -8.52 16.70
N LEU A 165 -7.73 -7.30 16.58
CA LEU A 165 -8.40 -6.82 15.36
C LEU A 165 -7.41 -6.34 14.31
N ASP A 166 -7.77 -6.51 13.03
CA ASP A 166 -6.97 -6.05 11.90
C ASP A 166 -7.02 -4.54 11.74
N GLN A 167 -6.02 -3.88 12.30
CA GLN A 167 -5.83 -2.43 12.27
C GLN A 167 -5.50 -1.84 10.88
N ARG A 168 -5.39 -2.65 9.83
CA ARG A 168 -4.90 -2.21 8.51
C ARG A 168 -6.01 -1.75 7.57
N ALA A 169 -7.28 -1.96 7.92
CA ALA A 169 -8.45 -1.65 7.09
C ALA A 169 -8.78 -0.15 6.95
N TYR A 170 -8.12 0.74 7.69
CA TYR A 170 -8.34 2.19 7.58
C TYR A 170 -7.90 2.75 6.20
N PRO A 171 -8.83 3.29 5.38
CA PRO A 171 -8.50 3.77 4.05
C PRO A 171 -7.52 4.95 4.06
N ILE A 172 -7.70 5.94 4.95
CA ILE A 172 -6.85 7.14 5.02
C ILE A 172 -5.38 6.81 5.20
N ILE A 173 -5.06 5.72 5.94
CA ILE A 173 -3.68 5.28 6.18
C ILE A 173 -2.98 4.88 4.86
N LYS A 174 -3.76 4.47 3.86
CA LYS A 174 -3.25 4.06 2.55
C LYS A 174 -2.86 5.23 1.66
N PHE A 175 -3.36 6.44 1.96
CA PHE A 175 -2.98 7.68 1.30
C PHE A 175 -1.79 8.39 1.98
N ILE A 176 -1.28 7.86 3.09
CA ILE A 176 -0.17 8.45 3.86
C ILE A 176 0.99 7.48 4.01
N SER A 177 1.07 6.49 3.12
CA SER A 177 2.12 5.49 3.09
C SER A 177 2.64 5.31 1.68
N VAL A 178 3.95 5.14 1.55
CA VAL A 178 4.60 4.80 0.29
C VAL A 178 4.17 3.39 -0.12
N ASN A 179 3.13 3.29 -0.96
CA ASN A 179 2.62 2.09 -1.62
C ASN A 179 1.62 2.49 -2.72
N SER A 180 1.09 1.50 -3.46
CA SER A 180 0.15 1.71 -4.57
C SER A 180 -1.33 1.65 -4.20
N ASN A 181 -1.64 1.51 -2.90
CA ASN A 181 -3.01 1.34 -2.45
C ASN A 181 -3.85 2.60 -2.67
N SER A 182 -3.22 3.78 -2.59
CA SER A 182 -3.85 5.10 -2.77
C SER A 182 -4.53 5.25 -4.13
N LEU A 183 -3.81 4.93 -5.22
CA LEU A 183 -4.37 4.97 -6.58
C LEU A 183 -5.48 3.93 -6.75
N GLY A 184 -5.28 2.72 -6.24
CA GLY A 184 -6.32 1.68 -6.27
C GLY A 184 -7.62 2.14 -5.60
N LEU A 185 -7.53 2.76 -4.42
CA LEU A 185 -8.68 3.31 -3.71
C LEU A 185 -9.27 4.54 -4.42
N MET A 186 -8.45 5.42 -4.99
CA MET A 186 -8.93 6.55 -5.79
C MET A 186 -9.77 6.09 -6.99
N PHE A 187 -9.25 5.14 -7.78
CA PHE A 187 -9.99 4.58 -8.90
C PHE A 187 -11.23 3.83 -8.43
N PHE A 188 -11.18 3.13 -7.30
CA PHE A 188 -12.38 2.51 -6.73
C PHE A 188 -13.45 3.55 -6.35
N ALA A 189 -13.09 4.71 -5.79
CA ALA A 189 -14.04 5.78 -5.50
C ALA A 189 -14.66 6.38 -6.78
N LEU A 190 -13.85 6.58 -7.84
CA LEU A 190 -14.33 7.03 -9.15
C LEU A 190 -15.26 6.01 -9.81
N MET A 191 -14.96 4.72 -9.68
CA MET A 191 -15.82 3.63 -10.12
C MET A 191 -17.20 3.69 -9.45
N LEU A 192 -17.25 3.92 -8.13
CA LEU A 192 -18.51 4.08 -7.41
C LEU A 192 -19.31 5.29 -7.92
N LEU A 193 -18.64 6.43 -8.12
CA LEU A 193 -19.27 7.63 -8.68
C LEU A 193 -19.87 7.38 -10.07
N ALA A 194 -19.12 6.67 -10.92
CA ALA A 194 -19.56 6.30 -12.25
C ALA A 194 -20.78 5.37 -12.21
N LEU A 195 -20.78 4.33 -11.36
CA LEU A 195 -21.91 3.42 -11.21
C LEU A 195 -23.17 4.14 -10.74
N LEU A 196 -23.06 4.99 -9.71
CA LEU A 196 -24.19 5.81 -9.24
C LEU A 196 -24.70 6.73 -10.35
N SER A 197 -23.80 7.35 -11.11
CA SER A 197 -24.18 8.22 -12.23
C SER A 197 -24.90 7.46 -13.34
N ILE A 198 -24.42 6.27 -13.74
CA ILE A 198 -25.03 5.44 -14.78
C ILE A 198 -26.45 5.02 -14.38
N PHE A 199 -26.63 4.52 -13.15
CA PHE A 199 -27.91 3.93 -12.74
C PHE A 199 -28.90 4.92 -12.17
N LEU A 200 -28.45 6.02 -11.55
CA LEU A 200 -29.31 6.92 -10.80
C LEU A 200 -29.50 8.30 -11.46
N ARG A 201 -28.55 8.79 -12.26
CA ARG A 201 -28.75 10.03 -13.03
C ARG A 201 -29.44 9.77 -14.37
N GLN A 202 -30.17 10.79 -14.85
CA GLN A 202 -30.80 10.77 -16.17
C GLN A 202 -29.87 11.28 -17.29
N GLN A 203 -28.84 12.08 -16.96
CA GLN A 203 -27.99 12.77 -17.95
C GLN A 203 -26.58 12.16 -18.13
N SER A 204 -26.00 12.41 -19.31
CA SER A 204 -24.67 12.04 -19.85
C SER A 204 -24.10 10.68 -19.41
N LYS A 205 -24.61 9.62 -20.04
CA LYS A 205 -24.21 8.24 -19.78
C LYS A 205 -22.78 7.93 -20.25
N TYR A 206 -22.35 8.51 -21.37
CA TYR A 206 -21.07 8.18 -22.01
C TYR A 206 -19.86 8.56 -21.15
N VAL A 207 -19.87 9.76 -20.56
CA VAL A 207 -18.78 10.20 -19.67
C VAL A 207 -18.68 9.28 -18.46
N SER A 208 -19.82 8.91 -17.85
CA SER A 208 -19.84 8.01 -16.70
C SER A 208 -19.32 6.61 -17.07
N VAL A 209 -19.64 6.10 -18.26
CA VAL A 209 -19.14 4.81 -18.75
C VAL A 209 -17.64 4.86 -19.03
N ALA A 210 -17.13 5.94 -19.60
CA ALA A 210 -15.69 6.14 -19.79
C ALA A 210 -14.96 6.19 -18.44
N VAL A 211 -15.49 6.94 -17.46
CA VAL A 211 -14.93 6.98 -16.10
C VAL A 211 -14.98 5.60 -15.44
N LEU A 212 -16.06 4.83 -15.62
CA LEU A 212 -16.14 3.44 -15.13
C LEU A 212 -15.02 2.59 -15.73
N PHE A 213 -14.89 2.57 -17.06
CA PHE A 213 -13.87 1.80 -17.77
C PHE A 213 -12.44 2.19 -17.31
N ILE A 214 -12.13 3.49 -17.30
CA ILE A 214 -10.82 4.00 -16.85
C ILE A 214 -10.56 3.62 -15.38
N SER A 215 -11.58 3.67 -14.53
CA SER A 215 -11.45 3.31 -13.12
C SER A 215 -11.17 1.83 -12.93
N LEU A 216 -11.89 0.95 -13.65
CA LEU A 216 -11.67 -0.50 -13.58
C LEU A 216 -10.28 -0.88 -14.10
N LEU A 217 -9.87 -0.30 -15.23
CA LEU A 217 -8.54 -0.47 -15.78
C LEU A 217 -7.47 0.06 -14.82
N GLY A 218 -7.71 1.24 -14.22
CA GLY A 218 -6.84 1.85 -13.21
C GLY A 218 -6.65 0.96 -11.98
N VAL A 219 -7.72 0.38 -11.43
CA VAL A 219 -7.60 -0.57 -10.32
C VAL A 219 -6.77 -1.79 -10.75
N ALA A 220 -7.07 -2.38 -11.90
CA ALA A 220 -6.39 -3.58 -12.37
C ALA A 220 -4.88 -3.35 -12.60
N LEU A 221 -4.49 -2.18 -13.12
CA LEU A 221 -3.10 -1.87 -13.46
C LEU A 221 -2.29 -1.34 -12.26
N PHE A 222 -2.85 -0.43 -11.47
CA PHE A 222 -2.12 0.21 -10.37
C PHE A 222 -2.23 -0.56 -9.06
N TYR A 223 -3.30 -1.32 -8.85
CA TYR A 223 -3.50 -2.06 -7.62
C TYR A 223 -4.34 -3.34 -7.77
N PRO A 224 -3.78 -4.38 -8.43
CA PRO A 224 -4.47 -5.65 -8.74
C PRO A 224 -5.12 -6.35 -7.54
N LEU A 225 -4.65 -6.10 -6.31
CA LEU A 225 -5.21 -6.72 -5.11
C LEU A 225 -6.65 -6.31 -4.80
N LEU A 226 -7.16 -5.23 -5.41
CA LEU A 226 -8.57 -4.83 -5.35
C LEU A 226 -9.39 -5.25 -6.57
N ILE A 227 -8.81 -5.97 -7.54
CA ILE A 227 -9.50 -6.28 -8.80
C ILE A 227 -10.79 -7.06 -8.58
N LEU A 228 -10.82 -8.03 -7.65
CA LEU A 228 -12.02 -8.80 -7.37
C LEU A 228 -13.16 -7.89 -6.85
N ALA A 229 -12.87 -6.95 -5.96
CA ALA A 229 -13.86 -5.98 -5.49
C ALA A 229 -14.30 -5.03 -6.60
N ALA A 230 -13.35 -4.52 -7.39
CA ALA A 230 -13.65 -3.59 -8.47
C ALA A 230 -14.51 -4.22 -9.58
N PHE A 231 -14.37 -5.52 -9.85
CA PHE A 231 -15.13 -6.19 -10.91
C PHE A 231 -16.45 -6.78 -10.39
N SER A 232 -16.50 -7.25 -9.14
CA SER A 232 -17.72 -7.83 -8.55
C SER A 232 -18.77 -6.78 -8.19
N VAL A 233 -18.38 -5.56 -7.78
CA VAL A 233 -19.34 -4.49 -7.45
C VAL A 233 -20.19 -4.08 -8.66
N PRO A 234 -19.62 -3.75 -9.84
CA PRO A 234 -20.40 -3.51 -11.05
C PRO A 234 -21.34 -4.65 -11.40
N VAL A 235 -20.91 -5.92 -11.27
CA VAL A 235 -21.74 -7.09 -11.53
C VAL A 235 -22.94 -7.13 -10.57
N ALA A 236 -22.70 -7.01 -9.27
CA ALA A 236 -23.76 -7.02 -8.26
C ALA A 236 -24.78 -5.88 -8.47
N VAL A 237 -24.29 -4.68 -8.76
CA VAL A 237 -25.13 -3.50 -9.04
C VAL A 237 -25.92 -3.67 -10.34
N SER A 238 -25.30 -4.17 -11.40
CA SER A 238 -25.96 -4.46 -12.68
C SER A 238 -27.06 -5.50 -12.52
N LEU A 239 -26.82 -6.59 -11.79
CA LEU A 239 -27.84 -7.59 -11.52
C LEU A 239 -29.03 -6.96 -10.80
N TYR A 240 -28.80 -6.20 -9.73
CA TYR A 240 -29.86 -5.47 -9.06
C TYR A 240 -30.63 -4.52 -9.99
N ALA A 241 -29.91 -3.73 -10.80
CA ALA A 241 -30.51 -2.77 -11.72
C ALA A 241 -31.34 -3.44 -12.82
N ALA A 242 -30.90 -4.59 -13.35
CA ALA A 242 -31.65 -5.35 -14.35
C ALA A 242 -33.06 -5.73 -13.88
N PHE A 243 -33.19 -6.11 -12.61
CA PHE A 243 -34.47 -6.52 -12.01
C PHE A 243 -35.28 -5.36 -11.45
N LYS A 244 -34.62 -4.36 -10.82
CA LYS A 244 -35.31 -3.31 -10.05
C LYS A 244 -35.38 -1.96 -10.77
N LEU A 245 -34.64 -1.76 -11.85
CA LEU A 245 -34.61 -0.50 -12.62
C LEU A 245 -34.90 -0.78 -14.11
N PRO A 246 -36.17 -1.01 -14.52
CA PRO A 246 -36.51 -1.40 -15.89
C PRO A 246 -35.97 -0.45 -16.96
N LYS A 247 -35.98 0.86 -16.68
CA LYS A 247 -35.43 1.91 -17.57
C LYS A 247 -33.90 1.88 -17.74
N LYS A 248 -33.20 1.04 -16.97
CA LYS A 248 -31.74 0.90 -16.95
C LYS A 248 -31.26 -0.52 -17.33
N ARG A 249 -32.15 -1.36 -17.89
CA ARG A 249 -31.81 -2.74 -18.29
C ARG A 249 -30.71 -2.81 -19.35
N ARG A 250 -30.70 -1.88 -20.32
CA ARG A 250 -29.64 -1.83 -21.33
C ARG A 250 -28.27 -1.58 -20.69
N GLU A 251 -28.20 -0.64 -19.75
CA GLU A 251 -26.99 -0.32 -19.02
C GLU A 251 -26.52 -1.50 -18.17
N ALA A 252 -27.47 -2.19 -17.52
CA ALA A 252 -27.22 -3.35 -16.67
C ALA A 252 -26.71 -4.57 -17.45
N PHE A 253 -27.32 -4.91 -18.59
CA PHE A 253 -26.97 -6.11 -19.36
C PHE A 253 -25.85 -5.90 -20.37
N PHE A 254 -25.68 -4.69 -20.89
CA PHE A 254 -24.70 -4.42 -21.95
C PHE A 254 -23.64 -3.42 -21.52
N THR A 255 -24.02 -2.19 -21.17
CA THR A 255 -23.04 -1.11 -21.04
C THR A 255 -22.01 -1.34 -19.92
N VAL A 256 -22.47 -1.65 -18.70
CA VAL A 256 -21.58 -1.90 -17.56
C VAL A 256 -20.79 -3.20 -17.73
N PRO A 257 -21.40 -4.33 -18.14
CA PRO A 257 -20.66 -5.56 -18.43
C PRO A 257 -19.60 -5.40 -19.53
N VAL A 258 -19.90 -4.71 -20.63
CA VAL A 258 -18.93 -4.47 -21.72
C VAL A 258 -17.77 -3.62 -21.22
N ALA A 259 -18.03 -2.51 -20.52
CA ALA A 259 -16.97 -1.69 -19.95
C ALA A 259 -16.09 -2.48 -18.96
N THR A 260 -16.70 -3.35 -18.14
CA THR A 260 -16.00 -4.20 -17.19
C THR A 260 -15.18 -5.29 -17.91
N GLY A 261 -15.76 -5.96 -18.88
CA GLY A 261 -15.10 -6.99 -19.69
C GLY A 261 -13.92 -6.43 -20.49
N MET A 262 -14.09 -5.27 -21.13
CA MET A 262 -13.01 -4.59 -21.85
C MET A 262 -11.86 -4.18 -20.93
N ALA A 263 -12.16 -3.61 -19.75
CA ALA A 263 -11.12 -3.27 -18.78
C ALA A 263 -10.36 -4.51 -18.31
N GLY A 264 -11.07 -5.61 -18.05
CA GLY A 264 -10.48 -6.91 -17.74
C GLY A 264 -9.56 -7.42 -18.84
N PHE A 265 -10.07 -7.47 -20.07
CA PHE A 265 -9.34 -7.93 -21.25
C PHE A 265 -8.05 -7.13 -21.49
N LEU A 266 -8.11 -5.79 -21.44
CA LEU A 266 -6.94 -4.94 -21.64
C LEU A 266 -5.92 -5.03 -20.51
N SER A 267 -6.36 -5.31 -19.28
CA SER A 267 -5.45 -5.51 -18.15
C SER A 267 -4.84 -6.91 -18.09
N LEU A 268 -5.44 -7.89 -18.78
CA LEU A 268 -5.09 -9.30 -18.68
C LEU A 268 -3.60 -9.58 -18.99
N PRO A 269 -2.99 -9.05 -20.07
CA PRO A 269 -1.57 -9.31 -20.34
C PRO A 269 -0.67 -8.92 -19.18
N TYR A 270 -0.89 -7.72 -18.60
CA TYR A 270 -0.13 -7.25 -17.45
C TYR A 270 -0.37 -8.14 -16.22
N LEU A 271 -1.61 -8.51 -15.93
CA LEU A 271 -1.94 -9.39 -14.80
C LEU A 271 -1.30 -10.78 -14.94
N LEU A 272 -1.24 -11.32 -16.16
CA LEU A 272 -0.55 -12.58 -16.45
C LEU A 272 0.96 -12.46 -16.19
N THR A 273 1.59 -11.31 -16.52
CA THR A 273 3.01 -11.10 -16.15
C THR A 273 3.22 -11.11 -14.63
N LEU A 274 2.31 -10.53 -13.86
CA LEU A 274 2.40 -10.54 -12.38
C LEU A 274 2.14 -11.92 -11.77
N ALA A 275 1.38 -12.77 -12.46
CA ALA A 275 1.12 -14.14 -12.06
C ALA A 275 2.24 -15.11 -12.46
N SER A 276 3.05 -14.76 -13.47
CA SER A 276 4.19 -15.58 -13.90
C SER A 276 5.19 -15.76 -12.74
N GLY A 277 5.57 -17.02 -12.47
CA GLY A 277 6.44 -17.41 -11.35
C GLY A 277 5.73 -17.74 -10.03
N ARG A 278 4.42 -17.50 -9.90
CA ARG A 278 3.65 -17.92 -8.71
C ARG A 278 3.18 -19.36 -8.86
N SER A 279 3.59 -20.25 -7.95
CA SER A 279 3.01 -21.59 -7.85
C SER A 279 1.56 -21.51 -7.35
N GLY A 280 0.70 -22.47 -7.70
CA GLY A 280 -0.74 -22.45 -7.38
C GLY A 280 -1.05 -22.19 -5.89
N ALA A 281 -0.26 -22.73 -4.96
CA ALA A 281 -0.41 -22.48 -3.52
C ALA A 281 -0.10 -21.02 -3.09
N SER A 282 0.67 -20.28 -3.89
CA SER A 282 1.00 -18.86 -3.70
C SER A 282 0.13 -17.90 -4.55
N GLY A 283 -0.94 -18.44 -5.17
CA GLY A 283 -1.87 -17.68 -6.01
C GLY A 283 -2.40 -16.41 -5.33
N PHE A 284 -2.76 -15.41 -6.14
CA PHE A 284 -3.22 -14.10 -5.66
C PHE A 284 -4.46 -14.17 -4.75
N PHE A 285 -5.33 -15.15 -4.98
CA PHE A 285 -6.62 -15.29 -4.30
C PHE A 285 -6.95 -16.76 -4.10
N HIS A 286 -7.40 -17.11 -2.89
CA HIS A 286 -7.95 -18.43 -2.58
C HIS A 286 -9.27 -18.25 -1.84
N LEU A 287 -10.28 -19.03 -2.20
CA LEU A 287 -11.48 -19.14 -1.38
C LEU A 287 -11.13 -19.87 -0.09
N SER A 288 -11.47 -19.30 1.06
CA SER A 288 -11.18 -19.87 2.36
C SER A 288 -12.45 -19.97 3.18
N PHE A 289 -12.92 -21.20 3.36
CA PHE A 289 -14.07 -21.53 4.20
C PHE A 289 -13.65 -22.09 5.57
N SER A 290 -12.37 -21.95 5.96
CA SER A 290 -11.95 -22.40 7.28
C SER A 290 -12.66 -21.62 8.37
N ALA A 291 -13.16 -22.33 9.39
CA ALA A 291 -13.89 -21.72 10.50
C ALA A 291 -13.06 -20.63 11.19
N GLU A 292 -11.75 -20.83 11.36
CA GLU A 292 -10.83 -19.83 11.92
C GLU A 292 -10.80 -18.53 11.09
N HIS A 293 -10.70 -18.64 9.77
CA HIS A 293 -10.67 -17.48 8.88
C HIS A 293 -11.99 -16.71 8.92
N LEU A 294 -13.11 -17.43 8.78
CA LEU A 294 -14.45 -16.84 8.82
C LEU A 294 -14.76 -16.22 10.18
N PHE A 295 -14.38 -16.87 11.28
CA PHE A 295 -14.55 -16.33 12.63
C PHE A 295 -13.74 -15.05 12.82
N ARG A 296 -12.44 -15.06 12.47
CA ARG A 296 -11.57 -13.90 12.61
C ARG A 296 -12.04 -12.73 11.74
N ASN A 297 -12.36 -12.97 10.47
CA ASN A 297 -12.78 -11.91 9.56
C ASN A 297 -14.21 -11.44 9.90
N GLY A 298 -15.09 -12.36 10.29
CA GLY A 298 -16.44 -12.06 10.78
C GLY A 298 -16.41 -11.19 12.04
N LEU A 299 -15.59 -11.54 13.03
CA LEU A 299 -15.38 -10.73 14.22
C LEU A 299 -14.85 -9.33 13.87
N ASN A 300 -13.86 -9.24 12.99
CA ASN A 300 -13.38 -7.94 12.51
C ASN A 300 -14.51 -7.12 11.89
N LEU A 301 -15.31 -7.71 11.01
CA LEU A 301 -16.42 -7.02 10.35
C LEU A 301 -17.47 -6.55 11.37
N VAL A 302 -17.85 -7.40 12.32
CA VAL A 302 -18.79 -7.04 13.40
C VAL A 302 -18.25 -5.88 14.23
N MET A 303 -17.00 -5.95 14.67
CA MET A 303 -16.39 -4.90 15.50
C MET A 303 -16.22 -3.57 14.75
N VAL A 304 -16.12 -3.61 13.43
CA VAL A 304 -16.16 -2.39 12.62
C VAL A 304 -17.57 -1.81 12.53
N LEU A 305 -18.57 -2.66 12.34
CA LEU A 305 -19.92 -2.23 12.01
C LEU A 305 -20.80 -2.02 13.25
N ILE A 306 -20.44 -2.49 14.43
CA ILE A 306 -21.30 -2.44 15.61
C ILE A 306 -21.71 -1.02 16.01
N VAL A 307 -20.75 -0.09 16.11
CA VAL A 307 -21.04 1.32 16.43
C VAL A 307 -21.84 1.99 15.29
N PRO A 308 -21.45 1.82 14.01
CA PRO A 308 -22.25 2.28 12.87
C PRO A 308 -23.70 1.82 12.86
N VAL A 309 -23.91 0.52 13.01
CA VAL A 309 -25.23 -0.11 12.97
C VAL A 309 -26.06 0.38 14.14
N PHE A 310 -25.47 0.51 15.33
CA PHE A 310 -26.15 1.06 16.49
C PHE A 310 -26.60 2.51 16.26
N ILE A 311 -25.73 3.38 15.73
CA ILE A 311 -26.10 4.76 15.37
C ILE A 311 -27.22 4.77 14.33
N VAL A 312 -27.16 3.88 13.34
CA VAL A 312 -28.19 3.76 12.31
C VAL A 312 -29.55 3.37 12.91
N ILE A 313 -29.57 2.39 13.82
CA ILE A 313 -30.80 1.95 14.52
C ILE A 313 -31.37 3.09 15.35
N MET A 314 -30.54 3.76 16.16
CA MET A 314 -30.96 4.86 17.04
C MET A 314 -31.52 6.07 16.29
N THR A 315 -31.09 6.28 15.05
CA THR A 315 -31.52 7.41 14.20
C THR A 315 -32.42 6.97 13.04
N TRP A 316 -32.87 5.71 13.03
CA TRP A 316 -33.64 5.12 11.94
C TRP A 316 -34.91 5.92 11.56
N PRO A 317 -35.70 6.46 12.52
CA PRO A 317 -36.87 7.27 12.18
C PRO A 317 -36.52 8.51 11.34
N ASP A 318 -35.39 9.14 11.65
CA ASP A 318 -34.90 10.32 10.94
C ASP A 318 -34.34 9.97 9.55
N GLN A 319 -33.86 8.74 9.34
CA GLN A 319 -33.16 8.34 8.11
C GLN A 319 -34.06 8.08 6.90
N LYS A 320 -35.32 7.68 7.11
CA LYS A 320 -36.18 7.23 6.01
C LYS A 320 -36.39 8.31 4.95
N SER A 321 -36.31 9.58 5.32
CA SER A 321 -36.47 10.74 4.45
C SER A 321 -35.22 11.07 3.63
N PHE A 322 -34.04 10.58 4.01
CA PHE A 322 -32.78 11.05 3.42
C PHE A 322 -32.43 10.44 2.08
N CYS A 323 -33.02 9.31 1.66
CA CYS A 323 -32.57 8.65 0.44
C CYS A 323 -33.60 7.70 -0.18
N GLU A 324 -33.75 7.79 -1.50
CA GLU A 324 -34.55 6.86 -2.29
C GLU A 324 -34.06 5.42 -2.10
N GLN A 325 -35.00 4.45 -2.04
CA GLN A 325 -34.68 3.05 -1.78
C GLN A 325 -33.68 2.46 -2.79
N LYS A 326 -33.81 2.82 -4.08
CA LYS A 326 -32.91 2.37 -5.14
C LYS A 326 -31.47 2.85 -4.95
N THR A 327 -31.28 4.10 -4.51
CA THR A 327 -29.95 4.66 -4.25
C THR A 327 -29.30 3.94 -3.06
N ARG A 328 -30.05 3.74 -1.97
CA ARG A 328 -29.58 2.96 -0.82
C ARG A 328 -29.15 1.55 -1.20
N ALA A 329 -29.93 0.87 -2.05
CA ALA A 329 -29.60 -0.49 -2.49
C ALA A 329 -28.28 -0.54 -3.28
N VAL A 330 -28.06 0.37 -4.24
CA VAL A 330 -26.82 0.41 -5.03
C VAL A 330 -25.59 0.67 -4.14
N ILE A 331 -25.70 1.62 -3.19
CA ILE A 331 -24.62 1.92 -2.25
C ILE A 331 -24.39 0.74 -1.29
N ALA A 332 -25.45 0.09 -0.82
CA ALA A 332 -25.37 -1.08 0.05
C ALA A 332 -24.68 -2.25 -0.65
N LEU A 333 -25.03 -2.55 -1.91
CA LEU A 333 -24.32 -3.57 -2.69
C LEU A 333 -22.84 -3.21 -2.86
N SER A 334 -22.53 -1.95 -3.11
CA SER A 334 -21.15 -1.46 -3.22
C SER A 334 -20.35 -1.59 -1.92
N ALA A 335 -21.01 -1.58 -0.75
CA ALA A 335 -20.39 -1.81 0.55
C ALA A 335 -20.28 -3.30 0.88
N LEU A 336 -21.38 -4.04 0.70
CA LEU A 336 -21.52 -5.44 1.07
C LEU A 336 -20.64 -6.34 0.20
N THR A 337 -20.56 -6.13 -1.10
CA THR A 337 -19.78 -7.00 -1.99
C THR A 337 -18.29 -7.06 -1.59
N PRO A 338 -17.56 -5.95 -1.39
CA PRO A 338 -16.19 -6.02 -0.87
C PRO A 338 -16.10 -6.60 0.55
N MET A 339 -17.08 -6.35 1.42
CA MET A 339 -17.10 -6.95 2.77
C MET A 339 -17.28 -8.47 2.73
N LEU A 340 -18.10 -8.99 1.81
CA LEU A 340 -18.23 -10.43 1.58
C LEU A 340 -16.93 -11.02 1.03
N LEU A 341 -16.26 -10.33 0.10
CA LEU A 341 -14.93 -10.76 -0.36
C LEU A 341 -13.90 -10.78 0.79
N PHE A 342 -13.95 -9.83 1.72
CA PHE A 342 -13.12 -9.87 2.92
C PHE A 342 -13.39 -11.12 3.79
N LEU A 343 -14.64 -11.58 3.88
CA LEU A 343 -14.97 -12.79 4.64
C LEU A 343 -14.49 -14.07 3.96
N PHE A 344 -14.63 -14.17 2.63
CA PHE A 344 -14.47 -15.45 1.93
C PHE A 344 -13.17 -15.59 1.14
N ILE A 345 -12.48 -14.49 0.83
CA ILE A 345 -11.21 -14.51 0.08
C ILE A 345 -10.04 -14.38 1.04
N ARG A 346 -9.16 -15.38 1.00
CA ARG A 346 -7.86 -15.31 1.66
C ARG A 346 -6.82 -14.83 0.66
N GLN A 347 -6.09 -13.78 1.05
CA GLN A 347 -4.91 -13.30 0.33
C GLN A 347 -3.64 -13.63 1.10
N PRO A 348 -2.47 -13.70 0.43
CA PRO A 348 -1.18 -13.76 1.11
C PRO A 348 -1.03 -12.63 2.15
N ASP A 349 -0.36 -12.93 3.26
CA ASP A 349 -0.07 -11.99 4.34
C ASP A 349 -1.30 -11.33 4.99
N PHE A 350 -2.44 -12.03 4.91
CA PHE A 350 -3.74 -11.56 5.37
C PHE A 350 -4.09 -10.20 4.78
N THR A 351 -3.85 -10.01 3.48
CA THR A 351 -4.05 -8.70 2.84
C THR A 351 -5.50 -8.42 2.44
N GLU A 352 -6.42 -9.37 2.66
CA GLU A 352 -7.85 -9.25 2.36
C GLU A 352 -8.57 -8.08 3.05
N TYR A 353 -8.00 -7.51 4.13
CA TYR A 353 -8.52 -6.29 4.77
C TYR A 353 -8.66 -5.11 3.79
N LYS A 354 -7.98 -5.16 2.63
CA LYS A 354 -8.11 -4.16 1.57
C LYS A 354 -9.52 -4.11 1.00
N TYR A 355 -10.20 -5.25 0.92
CA TYR A 355 -11.61 -5.30 0.52
C TYR A 355 -12.50 -4.64 1.57
N LEU A 356 -12.19 -4.83 2.86
CA LEU A 356 -12.88 -4.13 3.93
C LEU A 356 -12.70 -2.60 3.82
N ALA A 357 -11.48 -2.14 3.51
CA ALA A 357 -11.20 -0.73 3.25
C ALA A 357 -12.02 -0.16 2.06
N ALA A 358 -12.19 -0.94 0.98
CA ALA A 358 -13.02 -0.55 -0.15
C ALA A 358 -14.53 -0.52 0.23
N GLY A 359 -14.98 -1.49 1.02
CA GLY A 359 -16.36 -1.55 1.53
C GLY A 359 -16.74 -0.35 2.41
N PHE A 360 -15.75 0.28 3.08
CA PHE A 360 -16.00 1.48 3.89
C PHE A 360 -16.50 2.66 3.08
N PHE A 361 -16.24 2.71 1.78
CA PHE A 361 -16.72 3.80 0.94
C PHE A 361 -18.25 3.80 0.86
N GLY A 362 -18.85 2.65 0.58
CA GLY A 362 -20.32 2.53 0.56
C GLY A 362 -20.92 2.60 1.97
N ALA A 363 -20.29 1.94 2.96
CA ALA A 363 -20.83 1.92 4.31
C ALA A 363 -20.78 3.30 5.00
N GLY A 364 -19.72 4.08 4.79
CA GLY A 364 -19.61 5.46 5.27
C GLY A 364 -20.69 6.37 4.69
N MET A 365 -21.05 6.18 3.41
CA MET A 365 -22.17 6.88 2.76
C MET A 365 -23.52 6.53 3.39
N ILE A 366 -23.79 5.26 3.65
CA ILE A 366 -25.05 4.82 4.29
C ILE A 366 -25.17 5.37 5.71
N MET A 367 -24.06 5.43 6.44
CA MET A 367 -24.04 5.91 7.82
C MET A 367 -24.13 7.44 7.93
N ALA A 368 -23.75 8.18 6.90
CA ALA A 368 -23.63 9.63 7.00
C ALA A 368 -24.93 10.38 7.38
N PRO A 369 -26.12 10.03 6.86
CA PRO A 369 -27.38 10.62 7.32
C PRO A 369 -27.62 10.36 8.81
N ALA A 370 -27.40 9.11 9.25
CA ALA A 370 -27.50 8.68 10.65
C ALA A 370 -26.64 9.56 11.56
N PHE A 371 -25.38 9.68 11.18
CA PHE A 371 -24.38 10.44 11.93
C PHE A 371 -24.72 11.93 11.95
N THR A 372 -25.29 12.46 10.86
CA THR A 372 -25.72 13.86 10.77
C THR A 372 -26.95 14.13 11.63
N ALA A 373 -27.90 13.19 11.73
CA ALA A 373 -29.08 13.33 12.58
C ALA A 373 -28.72 13.49 14.07
N LEU A 374 -27.59 12.92 14.50
CA LEU A 374 -27.07 13.12 15.86
C LEU A 374 -26.75 14.58 16.20
N LYS A 375 -26.64 15.49 15.21
CA LYS A 375 -26.44 16.93 15.46
C LYS A 375 -27.57 17.58 16.27
N LYS A 376 -28.75 16.95 16.35
CA LYS A 376 -29.81 17.34 17.30
C LYS A 376 -29.27 17.39 18.73
N ASN A 377 -28.36 16.48 19.09
CA ASN A 377 -27.57 16.51 20.31
C ASN A 377 -26.08 16.74 19.97
N LYS A 378 -25.69 18.01 19.90
CA LYS A 378 -24.33 18.43 19.53
C LYS A 378 -23.25 17.75 20.38
N ALA A 379 -23.49 17.55 21.68
CA ALA A 379 -22.52 16.92 22.58
C ALA A 379 -22.24 15.47 22.18
N VAL A 380 -23.28 14.67 21.94
CA VAL A 380 -23.16 13.27 21.49
C VAL A 380 -22.47 13.20 20.13
N PHE A 381 -22.88 14.06 19.20
CA PHE A 381 -22.27 14.12 17.87
C PHE A 381 -20.76 14.39 17.92
N TYR A 382 -20.33 15.42 18.64
CA TYR A 382 -18.91 15.76 18.73
C TYR A 382 -18.11 14.73 19.54
N ALA A 383 -18.70 14.13 20.57
CA ALA A 383 -18.05 13.04 21.31
C ALA A 383 -17.79 11.83 20.40
N LEU A 384 -18.77 11.41 19.60
CA LEU A 384 -18.60 10.30 18.66
C LEU A 384 -17.63 10.63 17.53
N LEU A 385 -17.67 11.87 17.01
CA LEU A 385 -16.72 12.33 16.01
C LEU A 385 -15.29 12.27 16.56
N PHE A 386 -15.08 12.76 17.78
CA PHE A 386 -13.79 12.65 18.47
C PHE A 386 -13.34 11.19 18.57
N ILE A 387 -14.22 10.29 19.02
CA ILE A 387 -13.96 8.85 19.14
C ILE A 387 -13.55 8.23 17.79
N PHE A 388 -14.18 8.62 16.67
CA PHE A 388 -13.80 8.13 15.33
C PHE A 388 -12.51 8.74 14.78
N LEU A 389 -12.20 10.00 15.11
CA LEU A 389 -10.96 10.67 14.69
C LEU A 389 -9.74 10.27 15.55
N PHE A 390 -9.97 9.76 16.75
CA PHE A 390 -8.93 9.41 17.71
C PHE A 390 -7.95 8.33 17.20
N PRO A 391 -8.37 7.22 16.55
CA PRO A 391 -7.45 6.27 15.93
C PRO A 391 -6.55 6.88 14.87
N PHE A 392 -7.08 7.78 14.03
CA PHE A 392 -6.29 8.49 13.02
C PHE A 392 -5.26 9.43 13.66
N SER A 393 -5.68 10.18 14.69
CA SER A 393 -4.81 11.07 15.46
C SER A 393 -3.65 10.32 16.09
N SER A 394 -3.89 9.10 16.60
CA SER A 394 -2.85 8.27 17.20
C SER A 394 -1.77 7.87 16.18
N TYR A 395 -2.19 7.61 14.94
CA TYR A 395 -1.27 7.30 13.86
C TYR A 395 -0.43 8.51 13.48
N PHE A 396 -1.06 9.68 13.39
CA PHE A 396 -0.38 10.93 13.09
C PHE A 396 0.68 11.25 14.12
N ILE A 397 0.41 11.07 15.41
CA ILE A 397 1.39 11.38 16.47
C ILE A 397 2.53 10.40 16.49
N ILE A 398 2.23 9.10 16.40
CA ILE A 398 3.26 8.06 16.37
C ILE A 398 4.23 8.31 15.21
N LYS A 399 3.75 8.83 14.08
CA LYS A 399 4.59 9.10 12.91
C LYS A 399 5.18 10.50 12.88
N GLY A 400 4.34 11.52 12.89
CA GLY A 400 4.71 12.92 12.70
C GLY A 400 5.36 13.58 13.91
N VAL A 401 5.00 13.18 15.14
CA VAL A 401 5.52 13.83 16.36
C VAL A 401 6.68 13.04 16.97
N ARG A 402 6.53 11.72 17.12
CA ARG A 402 7.57 10.89 17.74
C ARG A 402 8.75 10.58 16.82
N GLY A 403 8.58 10.81 15.53
CA GLY A 403 9.47 10.31 14.49
C GLY A 403 9.36 8.78 14.35
N TRP A 404 9.53 8.30 13.12
CA TRP A 404 9.78 6.89 12.87
C TRP A 404 11.29 6.70 12.80
N ASN A 405 11.90 6.10 13.83
CA ASN A 405 13.32 5.77 13.76
C ASN A 405 13.51 4.76 12.63
N ILE A 406 14.05 5.18 11.50
CA ILE A 406 14.39 4.28 10.39
C ILE A 406 15.70 3.59 10.77
N ALA A 407 15.75 2.26 10.68
CA ALA A 407 16.95 1.51 11.06
C ALA A 407 18.15 1.82 10.15
N ASP A 408 17.87 2.14 8.88
CA ASP A 408 18.83 2.69 7.92
C ASP A 408 18.52 4.17 7.66
N PRO A 409 19.00 5.10 8.51
CA PRO A 409 18.78 6.52 8.30
C PRO A 409 19.51 6.99 7.04
N TYR A 410 18.91 7.94 6.33
CA TYR A 410 19.44 8.46 5.08
C TYR A 410 19.25 9.98 4.99
N THR A 411 19.99 10.60 4.08
CA THR A 411 19.88 11.98 3.63
C THR A 411 19.41 12.02 2.17
N ILE A 412 18.89 13.17 1.75
CA ILE A 412 18.38 13.38 0.40
C ILE A 412 19.43 14.16 -0.39
N LYS A 413 19.81 13.64 -1.57
CA LYS A 413 20.70 14.32 -2.53
C LYS A 413 20.05 14.33 -3.91
N GLY A 414 19.30 15.40 -4.17
CA GLY A 414 18.41 15.48 -5.35
C GLY A 414 17.44 14.31 -5.33
N ARG A 415 17.39 13.55 -6.43
CA ARG A 415 16.52 12.37 -6.56
C ARG A 415 17.03 11.10 -5.87
N TRP A 416 18.24 11.12 -5.29
CA TRP A 416 18.87 9.95 -4.68
C TRP A 416 18.79 9.99 -3.15
N LEU A 417 18.70 8.82 -2.55
CA LEU A 417 18.89 8.64 -1.11
C LEU A 417 20.35 8.25 -0.86
N GLU A 418 20.97 8.86 0.15
CA GLU A 418 22.31 8.48 0.63
C GLU A 418 22.25 8.09 2.11
N PRO A 419 22.89 7.02 2.56
CA PRO A 419 22.99 6.71 3.98
C PRO A 419 23.54 7.88 4.80
N VAL A 420 23.15 7.96 6.07
CA VAL A 420 23.78 8.90 7.02
C VAL A 420 25.20 8.46 7.41
N ASP A 421 25.47 7.15 7.45
CA ASP A 421 26.83 6.64 7.67
C ASP A 421 27.73 7.03 6.49
N THR A 422 28.85 7.70 6.79
CA THR A 422 29.72 8.29 5.78
C THR A 422 30.47 7.26 4.94
N GLU A 423 30.80 6.10 5.50
CA GLU A 423 31.51 5.03 4.78
C GLU A 423 30.56 4.32 3.82
N GLU A 424 29.33 4.04 4.27
CA GLU A 424 28.24 3.56 3.41
C GLU A 424 27.91 4.56 2.30
N ALA A 425 27.81 5.85 2.62
CA ALA A 425 27.56 6.90 1.63
C ALA A 425 28.66 6.96 0.55
N ARG A 426 29.93 6.85 0.95
CA ARG A 426 31.08 6.75 0.03
C ARG A 426 30.98 5.50 -0.85
N LEU A 427 30.65 4.35 -0.28
CA LEU A 427 30.46 3.10 -1.02
C LEU A 427 29.38 3.28 -2.10
N TYR A 428 28.16 3.68 -1.75
CA TYR A 428 27.08 3.74 -2.74
C TYR A 428 27.30 4.83 -3.78
N ARG A 429 27.99 5.92 -3.43
CA ARG A 429 28.42 6.91 -4.40
C ARG A 429 29.43 6.31 -5.38
N TRP A 430 30.46 5.64 -4.87
CA TRP A 430 31.43 4.92 -5.69
C TRP A 430 30.74 3.90 -6.61
N ILE A 431 29.79 3.09 -6.09
CA ILE A 431 29.02 2.14 -6.90
C ILE A 431 28.31 2.84 -8.06
N ARG A 432 27.63 3.96 -7.80
CA ARG A 432 26.89 4.70 -8.84
C ARG A 432 27.80 5.26 -9.92
N GLU A 433 28.98 5.77 -9.53
CA GLU A 433 29.93 6.47 -10.39
C GLU A 433 30.88 5.53 -11.15
N ASN A 434 31.19 4.36 -10.60
CA ASN A 434 32.25 3.47 -11.11
C ASN A 434 31.73 2.13 -11.64
N THR A 435 30.42 1.91 -11.64
CA THR A 435 29.83 0.67 -12.18
C THR A 435 28.71 0.96 -13.16
N THR A 436 28.51 0.07 -14.12
CA THR A 436 27.38 0.15 -15.07
C THR A 436 26.04 0.00 -14.33
N ALA A 437 24.96 0.57 -14.89
CA ALA A 437 23.63 0.54 -14.28
C ALA A 437 23.06 -0.88 -14.09
N ASP A 438 23.57 -1.83 -14.86
CA ASP A 438 23.25 -3.25 -14.81
C ASP A 438 24.24 -4.07 -13.95
N ALA A 439 25.23 -3.47 -13.27
CA ALA A 439 26.09 -4.22 -12.37
C ALA A 439 25.30 -5.00 -11.29
N VAL A 440 25.77 -6.21 -10.98
CA VAL A 440 25.17 -7.15 -10.03
C VAL A 440 26.04 -7.24 -8.78
N PHE A 441 25.42 -7.13 -7.62
CA PHE A 441 26.11 -7.14 -6.33
C PHE A 441 25.70 -8.33 -5.46
N CYS A 442 26.68 -9.05 -4.91
CA CYS A 442 26.49 -9.95 -3.79
C CYS A 442 26.84 -9.19 -2.51
N ASP A 443 25.83 -8.94 -1.68
CA ASP A 443 25.96 -8.21 -0.43
C ASP A 443 25.14 -8.87 0.67
N SER A 444 25.62 -8.71 1.90
CA SER A 444 24.94 -9.08 3.15
C SER A 444 23.78 -8.15 3.52
N TYR A 445 23.69 -6.98 2.88
CA TYR A 445 22.70 -5.94 3.15
C TYR A 445 21.73 -5.79 1.96
N LEU A 446 20.46 -5.44 2.24
CA LEU A 446 19.44 -5.18 1.21
C LEU A 446 19.51 -3.79 0.59
N THR A 447 20.46 -2.95 1.00
CA THR A 447 20.46 -1.51 0.76
C THR A 447 21.04 -1.09 -0.60
N VAL A 448 21.78 -1.97 -1.29
CA VAL A 448 22.37 -1.69 -2.61
C VAL A 448 21.31 -1.15 -3.61
N PRO A 449 20.13 -1.77 -3.78
CA PRO A 449 19.13 -1.27 -4.73
C PRO A 449 18.48 0.06 -4.34
N VAL A 450 18.52 0.41 -3.05
CA VAL A 450 17.92 1.66 -2.55
C VAL A 450 18.90 2.81 -2.70
N PHE A 451 20.16 2.61 -2.29
CA PHE A 451 21.12 3.70 -2.23
C PHE A 451 21.97 3.81 -3.49
N SER A 452 22.14 2.74 -4.28
CA SER A 452 22.89 2.81 -5.54
C SER A 452 22.06 2.55 -6.80
N GLY A 453 20.83 2.04 -6.64
CA GLY A 453 19.98 1.64 -7.76
C GLY A 453 20.46 0.41 -8.54
N ARG A 454 21.53 -0.27 -8.08
CA ARG A 454 22.01 -1.54 -8.65
C ARG A 454 21.23 -2.73 -8.10
N VAL A 455 21.35 -3.88 -8.72
CA VAL A 455 20.61 -5.08 -8.29
C VAL A 455 21.46 -6.02 -7.47
N LEU A 456 20.78 -6.75 -6.59
CA LEU A 456 21.41 -7.83 -5.86
C LEU A 456 21.37 -9.12 -6.68
N PHE A 457 22.46 -9.89 -6.63
CA PHE A 457 22.50 -11.26 -7.13
C PHE A 457 21.38 -12.08 -6.51
N ILE A 458 21.25 -11.94 -5.19
CA ILE A 458 20.11 -12.33 -4.39
C ILE A 458 20.06 -11.45 -3.13
N GLY A 459 18.87 -11.02 -2.74
CA GLY A 459 18.65 -10.32 -1.48
C GLY A 459 18.97 -11.22 -0.31
N THR A 460 20.00 -10.87 0.47
CA THR A 460 20.30 -11.54 1.74
C THR A 460 20.04 -10.55 2.88
N ASP A 461 19.46 -11.04 3.97
CA ASP A 461 19.08 -10.21 5.13
C ASP A 461 19.86 -10.65 6.38
N LEU A 462 21.19 -10.71 6.24
CA LEU A 462 22.05 -11.25 7.29
C LEU A 462 22.05 -10.37 8.55
N ARG A 463 21.85 -9.06 8.41
CA ARG A 463 21.74 -8.15 9.57
C ARG A 463 20.55 -8.50 10.47
N ARG A 464 19.38 -8.78 9.89
CA ARG A 464 18.23 -9.23 10.69
C ARG A 464 18.47 -10.58 11.34
N LYS A 465 19.03 -11.54 10.59
CA LYS A 465 19.37 -12.87 11.15
C LYS A 465 20.33 -12.79 12.34
N LYS A 466 21.22 -11.77 12.38
CA LYS A 466 22.13 -11.50 13.48
C LYS A 466 21.54 -10.62 14.60
N GLY A 467 20.27 -10.24 14.53
CA GLY A 467 19.62 -9.35 15.51
C GLY A 467 20.10 -7.90 15.46
N LEU A 468 20.84 -7.50 14.41
CA LEU A 468 21.41 -6.16 14.28
C LEU A 468 20.41 -5.12 13.76
N LEU A 469 19.18 -5.54 13.47
CA LEU A 469 18.13 -4.65 12.96
C LEU A 469 16.81 -4.81 13.69
N ASN A 470 16.16 -3.66 13.91
CA ASN A 470 14.77 -3.63 14.27
C ASN A 470 13.91 -3.85 13.02
N GLU A 471 13.42 -5.08 12.83
CA GLU A 471 12.66 -5.51 11.66
C GLU A 471 11.43 -4.64 11.35
N LYS A 472 10.87 -3.97 12.38
CA LYS A 472 9.66 -3.15 12.21
C LYS A 472 9.94 -1.78 11.59
N ARG A 473 11.22 -1.43 11.41
CA ARG A 473 11.66 -0.04 11.21
C ARG A 473 12.74 0.16 10.15
N ASP A 474 13.14 -0.87 9.43
CA ASP A 474 14.23 -0.79 8.45
C ASP A 474 13.79 -0.39 7.03
N GLY A 475 12.54 0.05 6.89
CA GLY A 475 11.96 0.47 5.61
C GLY A 475 11.63 -0.67 4.64
N TRP A 476 11.93 -1.93 4.99
CA TRP A 476 11.55 -3.11 4.20
C TRP A 476 10.37 -3.86 4.82
N TYR A 477 10.37 -4.00 6.16
CA TYR A 477 9.37 -4.69 7.01
C TYR A 477 9.21 -6.19 6.76
N LEU A 478 9.38 -6.63 5.52
CA LEU A 478 9.39 -8.02 5.10
C LEU A 478 10.84 -8.47 4.98
N THR A 479 11.13 -9.70 5.39
CA THR A 479 12.46 -10.31 5.21
C THR A 479 12.74 -10.51 3.73
N ALA A 480 14.02 -10.57 3.36
CA ALA A 480 14.39 -10.90 1.99
C ALA A 480 13.75 -12.21 1.52
N GLU A 481 13.72 -13.22 2.40
CA GLU A 481 13.05 -14.49 2.14
C GLU A 481 11.57 -14.30 1.79
N ARG A 482 10.82 -13.54 2.59
CA ARG A 482 9.40 -13.28 2.35
C ARG A 482 9.18 -12.47 1.07
N LEU A 483 10.02 -11.47 0.83
CA LEU A 483 9.98 -10.67 -0.40
C LEU A 483 10.21 -11.54 -1.63
N LEU A 484 11.25 -12.36 -1.63
CA LEU A 484 11.61 -13.22 -2.76
C LEU A 484 10.59 -14.33 -3.00
N LYS A 485 10.16 -15.03 -1.93
CA LYS A 485 9.27 -16.22 -2.05
C LYS A 485 7.80 -15.86 -2.17
N THR A 486 7.33 -14.80 -1.52
CA THR A 486 5.90 -14.47 -1.43
C THR A 486 5.52 -13.24 -2.26
N ASN A 487 6.26 -12.14 -2.14
CA ASN A 487 5.83 -10.87 -2.75
C ASN A 487 6.28 -10.71 -4.20
N PHE A 488 7.48 -11.16 -4.53
CA PHE A 488 8.09 -11.11 -5.87
C PHE A 488 8.03 -12.44 -6.60
N ALA A 489 7.60 -13.52 -5.94
CA ALA A 489 7.35 -14.84 -6.53
C ALA A 489 8.51 -15.36 -7.39
N GLY A 490 9.73 -15.28 -6.88
CA GLY A 490 10.88 -15.85 -7.55
C GLY A 490 10.83 -17.38 -7.56
N ASP A 491 11.38 -17.98 -8.62
CA ASP A 491 11.52 -19.43 -8.73
C ASP A 491 12.28 -19.99 -7.51
N PRO A 492 11.70 -20.95 -6.75
CA PRO A 492 12.34 -21.50 -5.55
C PRO A 492 13.69 -22.17 -5.81
N GLY A 493 13.88 -22.78 -6.98
CA GLY A 493 15.13 -23.42 -7.39
C GLY A 493 16.23 -22.40 -7.65
N ILE A 494 15.91 -21.31 -8.35
CA ILE A 494 16.83 -20.18 -8.56
C ILE A 494 17.19 -19.54 -7.23
N ILE A 495 16.20 -19.26 -6.36
CA ILE A 495 16.42 -18.66 -5.03
C ILE A 495 17.38 -19.55 -4.23
N LYS A 496 17.06 -20.83 -4.04
CA LYS A 496 17.87 -21.77 -3.25
C LYS A 496 19.31 -21.88 -3.76
N THR A 497 19.47 -21.98 -5.08
CA THR A 497 20.79 -22.07 -5.72
C THR A 497 21.61 -20.81 -5.46
N ARG A 498 21.02 -19.63 -5.66
CA ARG A 498 21.72 -18.36 -5.44
C ARG A 498 21.97 -18.06 -3.96
N GLU A 499 21.08 -18.46 -3.05
CA GLU A 499 21.31 -18.37 -1.60
C GLU A 499 22.55 -19.20 -1.19
N LYS A 500 22.71 -20.40 -1.76
CA LYS A 500 23.89 -21.24 -1.53
C LYS A 500 25.18 -20.55 -1.99
N ILE A 501 25.19 -20.01 -3.22
CA ILE A 501 26.36 -19.30 -3.78
C ILE A 501 26.66 -18.06 -2.96
N ALA A 502 25.66 -17.22 -2.67
CA ALA A 502 25.82 -16.02 -1.86
C ALA A 502 26.33 -16.35 -0.45
N SER A 503 25.86 -17.43 0.16
CA SER A 503 26.34 -17.87 1.48
C SER A 503 27.81 -18.27 1.45
N LYS A 504 28.28 -18.98 0.41
CA LYS A 504 29.72 -19.26 0.21
C LYS A 504 30.52 -17.97 0.07
N LEU A 505 30.01 -17.03 -0.75
CA LEU A 505 30.64 -15.75 -1.02
C LEU A 505 30.62 -14.78 0.17
N LEU A 506 29.68 -14.89 1.11
CA LEU A 506 29.55 -13.96 2.23
C LEU A 506 30.11 -14.49 3.55
N ASN A 507 30.13 -15.81 3.77
CA ASN A 507 30.53 -16.39 5.06
C ASN A 507 31.96 -16.94 5.10
N SER A 508 32.54 -17.34 3.96
CA SER A 508 33.74 -18.19 3.97
C SER A 508 35.03 -17.40 3.81
N SER A 509 35.95 -17.50 4.77
CA SER A 509 37.26 -16.83 4.73
C SER A 509 38.17 -17.27 3.55
N THR A 510 37.92 -18.43 2.94
CA THR A 510 38.82 -19.09 1.96
C THR A 510 38.13 -19.89 0.84
N VAL A 511 36.80 -19.82 0.64
CA VAL A 511 36.13 -20.73 -0.32
C VAL A 511 36.22 -20.23 -1.76
N ARG A 512 36.89 -21.02 -2.60
CA ARG A 512 36.83 -21.00 -4.07
C ARG A 512 35.42 -21.40 -4.52
N LEU A 513 34.79 -20.60 -5.38
CA LEU A 513 33.57 -21.04 -6.08
C LEU A 513 33.95 -22.16 -7.05
N GLY A 514 33.15 -23.23 -7.10
CA GLY A 514 33.33 -24.24 -8.15
C GLY A 514 32.91 -23.68 -9.52
N GLU A 515 33.38 -24.28 -10.61
CA GLU A 515 33.03 -23.83 -11.97
C GLU A 515 31.51 -23.74 -12.19
N ALA A 516 30.74 -24.71 -11.69
CA ALA A 516 29.27 -24.65 -11.79
C ALA A 516 28.66 -23.41 -11.11
N ASP A 517 29.22 -22.96 -9.97
CA ASP A 517 28.76 -21.74 -9.30
C ASP A 517 29.18 -20.49 -10.10
N LEU A 518 30.39 -20.50 -10.66
CA LEU A 518 30.92 -19.43 -11.52
C LEU A 518 30.12 -19.32 -12.82
N ASP A 519 29.73 -20.44 -13.42
CA ASP A 519 28.91 -20.47 -14.64
C ASP A 519 27.54 -19.83 -14.41
N ILE A 520 26.93 -20.06 -13.25
CA ILE A 520 25.68 -19.37 -12.88
C ILE A 520 25.91 -17.86 -12.78
N VAL A 521 27.00 -17.40 -12.15
CA VAL A 521 27.31 -15.98 -12.05
C VAL A 521 27.62 -15.38 -13.44
N ARG A 522 28.43 -16.06 -14.24
CA ARG A 522 28.81 -15.65 -15.61
C ARG A 522 27.63 -15.68 -16.58
N SER A 523 26.65 -16.55 -16.36
CA SER A 523 25.43 -16.64 -17.19
C SER A 523 24.60 -15.36 -17.17
N LEU A 524 24.76 -14.52 -16.13
CA LEU A 524 24.12 -13.20 -16.07
C LEU A 524 24.70 -12.23 -17.11
N LYS A 525 25.90 -12.50 -17.66
CA LYS A 525 26.62 -11.67 -18.64
C LYS A 525 26.75 -10.21 -18.21
N ARG A 526 26.90 -9.97 -16.91
CA ARG A 526 26.93 -8.65 -16.28
C ARG A 526 28.11 -8.54 -15.31
N PRO A 527 28.71 -7.35 -15.11
CA PRO A 527 29.72 -7.14 -14.10
C PRO A 527 29.24 -7.57 -12.72
N PHE A 528 30.01 -8.44 -12.05
CA PHE A 528 29.66 -9.00 -10.76
C PHE A 528 30.61 -8.51 -9.67
N TYR A 529 30.03 -8.03 -8.57
CA TYR A 529 30.76 -7.46 -7.44
C TYR A 529 30.37 -8.15 -6.13
N LEU A 530 31.36 -8.39 -5.28
CA LEU A 530 31.19 -8.87 -3.91
C LEU A 530 31.46 -7.71 -2.94
N VAL A 531 30.49 -7.41 -2.08
CA VAL A 531 30.63 -6.42 -1.01
C VAL A 531 30.92 -7.14 0.30
N GLU A 532 32.05 -6.79 0.91
CA GLU A 532 32.47 -7.30 2.20
C GLU A 532 32.44 -6.20 3.26
N ARG A 533 31.86 -6.48 4.43
CA ARG A 533 31.61 -5.50 5.50
C ARG A 533 32.25 -5.94 6.83
N ASP A 534 32.61 -4.96 7.66
CA ASP A 534 33.44 -5.04 8.88
C ASP A 534 33.18 -6.26 9.80
N SER A 535 31.91 -6.68 9.97
CA SER A 535 31.57 -7.87 10.78
C SER A 535 32.13 -9.21 10.29
N VAL A 536 32.73 -9.23 9.08
CA VAL A 536 33.29 -10.43 8.41
C VAL A 536 34.81 -10.30 8.20
N ARG A 537 35.39 -9.17 8.60
CA ARG A 537 36.66 -8.68 8.05
C ARG A 537 37.92 -9.28 8.66
N SER A 538 37.84 -9.92 9.83
CA SER A 538 39.03 -10.13 10.65
C SER A 538 40.10 -11.06 10.07
N ASN A 539 39.84 -11.90 9.05
CA ASN A 539 40.87 -12.79 8.47
C ASN A 539 40.61 -13.23 7.00
N ARG A 540 39.84 -12.49 6.22
CA ARG A 540 39.40 -12.95 4.89
C ARG A 540 40.39 -12.61 3.78
N VAL A 541 40.89 -13.64 3.10
CA VAL A 541 41.73 -13.55 1.91
C VAL A 541 40.86 -13.16 0.71
N VAL A 542 41.43 -12.43 -0.25
CA VAL A 542 40.73 -12.08 -1.51
C VAL A 542 40.30 -13.38 -2.19
N PRO A 543 38.99 -13.57 -2.48
CA PRO A 543 38.54 -14.78 -3.18
C PRO A 543 39.26 -14.93 -4.52
N GLU A 544 39.68 -16.14 -4.86
CA GLU A 544 40.32 -16.43 -6.15
C GLU A 544 39.42 -16.00 -7.32
N GLY A 545 40.01 -15.37 -8.35
CA GLY A 545 39.27 -14.83 -9.48
C GLY A 545 38.57 -13.49 -9.21
N PHE A 546 38.78 -12.87 -8.04
CA PHE A 546 38.27 -11.53 -7.73
C PHE A 546 39.41 -10.52 -7.58
N LYS A 547 39.21 -9.30 -8.11
CA LYS A 547 40.11 -8.16 -7.95
C LYS A 547 39.50 -7.14 -7.00
N LYS A 548 40.25 -6.67 -6.00
CA LYS A 548 39.81 -5.56 -5.14
C LYS A 548 39.71 -4.27 -5.96
N VAL A 549 38.57 -3.61 -5.92
CA VAL A 549 38.27 -2.39 -6.70
C VAL A 549 37.84 -1.20 -5.83
N TYR A 550 37.49 -1.46 -4.56
CA TYR A 550 37.21 -0.43 -3.57
C TYR A 550 37.67 -0.91 -2.20
N ASP A 551 38.20 0.00 -1.40
CA ASP A 551 38.66 -0.27 -0.04
C ASP A 551 38.40 0.95 0.85
N SER A 552 38.04 0.70 2.09
CA SER A 552 37.70 1.70 3.09
C SER A 552 37.93 1.15 4.48
N LYS A 553 37.65 1.95 5.52
CA LYS A 553 37.89 1.51 6.90
C LYS A 553 36.96 0.41 7.35
N LYS A 554 35.87 0.10 6.64
CA LYS A 554 34.89 -0.92 7.06
C LYS A 554 34.39 -1.82 5.93
N ILE A 555 34.67 -1.45 4.68
CA ILE A 555 34.04 -2.05 3.50
C ILE A 555 35.08 -2.26 2.40
N ARG A 556 35.08 -3.45 1.81
CA ARG A 556 35.85 -3.79 0.60
C ARG A 556 34.89 -4.22 -0.49
N VAL A 557 35.18 -3.87 -1.74
CA VAL A 557 34.46 -4.39 -2.91
C VAL A 557 35.43 -5.10 -3.82
N PHE A 558 35.04 -6.28 -4.25
CA PHE A 558 35.79 -7.09 -5.20
C PHE A 558 34.98 -7.31 -6.47
N GLN A 559 35.62 -7.22 -7.62
CA GLN A 559 35.03 -7.49 -8.92
C GLN A 559 35.49 -8.85 -9.44
N LEU A 560 34.57 -9.68 -9.93
CA LEU A 560 34.92 -10.94 -10.60
C LEU A 560 35.69 -10.62 -11.91
N THR A 561 36.90 -11.16 -12.06
CA THR A 561 37.72 -10.94 -13.26
C THR A 561 37.23 -11.82 -14.42
N GLN A 562 37.07 -11.26 -15.62
CA GLN A 562 36.63 -12.00 -16.81
C GLN A 562 37.60 -13.12 -17.23
N ASN A 563 38.87 -13.02 -16.84
CA ASN A 563 39.94 -13.95 -17.22
C ASN A 563 40.27 -15.00 -16.14
N SER A 564 39.37 -15.29 -15.20
CA SER A 564 39.56 -16.43 -14.31
C SER A 564 39.34 -17.75 -15.05
N LYS A 565 40.24 -18.07 -16.00
CA LYS A 565 40.58 -19.46 -16.27
C LYS A 565 41.39 -19.92 -15.06
N LEU A 566 40.74 -20.75 -14.26
CA LEU A 566 41.34 -21.41 -13.11
C LEU A 566 42.27 -22.54 -13.55
#